data_AF-A0A2N5IAU5-F1
#
_entry.id   AF-A0A2N5IAU5-F1
#
_cell.length_a   1.000
_cell.length_b   1.000
_cell.length_c   1.000
_cell.angle_alpha   90.00
_cell.angle_beta   90.00
_cell.angle_gamma   90.00
#
_symmetry.space_group_name_H-M   'P 1'
#
loop_
_entity.id
_entity.type
_entity.pdbx_description
1 polymer ?
#
loop_
_entity_poly.entity_id
_entity_poly.type
_entity_poly.pdbx_seq_one_letter_code
_entity_poly.pdbx_strand_id
1 'polypeptide(L)'
;MNKYAMIQVLEYVSHFNLFIPLDRVKKQILDNAKYKRKGLTKEEIIEKGLNIYPKSGIQIDSLLDSLIKDNYIETVEKEEIEVRLSPKGINTLLDLYTDNLSDSFLAFQKEVNALTQRKNETDFDPVHVAGMYFYNRSIDKIEETYFTDKSVQDETQKYHEYMFEKYGLKPNTDDFLLHLTPKLFLPVEDMWEDVDLIIEGIELPQFPMFLDRPYPNQRYIVAGTKIGKEKITTGFYPIIAPKDKFPANKDIRYHWKLGNGKEMIHDIHIEFEIDRGNLFSTEQSLSRSNCLPSIRLATFVEDVPLIGKNRNIEYINKEERVLHIKEKVTLTSFPTRLHSCFFADKNFEKWREKRDR
;
A
#
# COMPACT_ATOMS: atom_id res chain seq x y z
N MET A 1 -25.19 22.22 -4.88
CA MET A 1 -23.78 22.21 -4.40
C MET A 1 -22.87 22.50 -5.60
N ASN A 2 -21.83 23.34 -5.48
CA ASN A 2 -20.92 23.62 -6.61
C ASN A 2 -20.09 22.36 -6.92
N LYS A 3 -20.23 21.80 -8.14
CA LYS A 3 -19.60 20.53 -8.52
C LYS A 3 -18.08 20.55 -8.40
N TYR A 4 -17.43 21.66 -8.75
CA TYR A 4 -15.97 21.76 -8.71
C TYR A 4 -15.43 21.88 -7.29
N ALA A 5 -16.16 22.57 -6.40
CA ALA A 5 -15.81 22.61 -4.98
C ALA A 5 -15.98 21.22 -4.33
N MET A 6 -17.02 20.47 -4.71
CA MET A 6 -17.20 19.09 -4.29
C MET A 6 -16.03 18.21 -4.76
N ILE A 7 -15.60 18.33 -6.03
CA ILE A 7 -14.41 17.64 -6.54
C ILE A 7 -13.20 17.93 -5.65
N GLN A 8 -12.91 19.19 -5.28
CA GLN A 8 -11.75 19.51 -4.43
C GLN A 8 -11.76 18.76 -3.09
N VAL A 9 -12.94 18.55 -2.50
CA VAL A 9 -13.07 17.81 -1.23
C VAL A 9 -12.94 16.31 -1.47
N LEU A 10 -13.74 15.75 -2.38
CA LEU A 10 -13.78 14.30 -2.61
C LEU A 10 -12.44 13.76 -3.13
N GLU A 11 -11.78 14.49 -4.03
CA GLU A 11 -10.42 14.19 -4.52
C GLU A 11 -9.41 14.18 -3.37
N TYR A 12 -9.46 15.16 -2.47
CA TYR A 12 -8.53 15.18 -1.35
C TYR A 12 -8.73 13.96 -0.44
N VAL A 13 -9.98 13.64 -0.11
CA VAL A 13 -10.30 12.49 0.75
C VAL A 13 -10.02 11.15 0.05
N SER A 14 -10.13 11.06 -1.28
CA SER A 14 -9.84 9.83 -2.04
C SER A 14 -8.38 9.38 -1.97
N HIS A 15 -7.46 10.24 -1.56
CA HIS A 15 -6.06 9.87 -1.35
C HIS A 15 -5.84 9.00 -0.09
N PHE A 16 -6.85 8.89 0.77
CA PHE A 16 -6.74 8.18 2.04
C PHE A 16 -7.63 6.94 2.04
N ASN A 17 -7.00 5.78 2.14
CA ASN A 17 -7.70 4.51 2.29
C ASN A 17 -8.19 4.25 3.73
N LEU A 18 -7.82 5.12 4.67
CA LEU A 18 -8.13 5.02 6.10
C LEU A 18 -8.96 6.22 6.55
N PHE A 19 -9.65 6.05 7.67
CA PHE A 19 -10.24 7.17 8.41
C PHE A 19 -9.14 8.15 8.81
N ILE A 20 -9.38 9.43 8.54
CA ILE A 20 -8.46 10.53 8.86
C ILE A 20 -9.18 11.65 9.61
N PRO A 21 -8.51 12.38 10.50
CA PRO A 21 -9.15 13.45 11.27
C PRO A 21 -9.79 14.53 10.38
N LEU A 22 -11.04 14.87 10.65
CA LEU A 22 -11.81 15.86 9.88
C LEU A 22 -11.13 17.24 9.88
N ASP A 23 -10.55 17.66 11.00
CA ASP A 23 -9.83 18.93 11.10
C ASP A 23 -8.59 18.97 10.19
N ARG A 24 -7.90 17.83 10.05
CA ARG A 24 -6.78 17.69 9.11
C ARG A 24 -7.27 17.83 7.68
N VAL A 25 -8.40 17.20 7.34
CA VAL A 25 -9.04 17.31 6.01
C VAL A 25 -9.39 18.75 5.69
N LYS A 26 -10.12 19.41 6.59
CA LYS A 26 -10.53 20.81 6.48
C LYS A 26 -9.34 21.74 6.23
N LYS A 27 -8.29 21.62 7.07
CA LYS A 27 -7.08 22.46 6.95
C LYS A 27 -6.42 22.29 5.59
N GLN A 28 -6.24 21.05 5.14
CA GLN A 28 -5.53 20.75 3.90
C GLN A 28 -6.32 21.20 2.66
N ILE A 29 -7.65 21.05 2.65
CA ILE A 29 -8.49 21.58 1.56
C ILE A 29 -8.37 23.10 1.49
N LEU A 30 -8.43 23.80 2.63
CA LEU A 30 -8.27 25.25 2.68
C LEU A 30 -6.89 25.72 2.20
N ASP A 31 -5.82 25.05 2.65
CA ASP A 31 -4.45 25.36 2.27
C ASP A 31 -4.22 25.11 0.78
N ASN A 32 -4.72 23.99 0.24
CA ASN A 32 -4.67 23.68 -1.19
C ASN A 32 -5.45 24.69 -2.03
N ALA A 33 -6.68 25.05 -1.62
CA ALA A 33 -7.46 26.08 -2.30
C ALA A 33 -6.74 27.42 -2.27
N LYS A 34 -6.14 27.82 -1.14
CA LYS A 34 -5.33 29.05 -1.05
C LYS A 34 -4.12 29.02 -1.98
N TYR A 35 -3.41 27.89 -2.05
CA TYR A 35 -2.24 27.74 -2.92
C TYR A 35 -2.63 27.83 -4.40
N LYS A 36 -3.64 27.05 -4.83
CA LYS A 36 -4.07 26.98 -6.23
C LYS A 36 -4.71 28.28 -6.75
N ARG A 37 -5.17 29.18 -5.88
CA ARG A 37 -5.73 30.50 -6.26
C ARG A 37 -4.69 31.52 -6.70
N LYS A 38 -3.40 31.31 -6.39
CA LYS A 38 -2.35 32.30 -6.70
C LYS A 38 -2.28 32.55 -8.20
N GLY A 39 -2.38 33.82 -8.59
CA GLY A 39 -2.30 34.25 -9.99
C GLY A 39 -3.58 34.05 -10.80
N LEU A 40 -4.69 33.61 -10.18
CA LEU A 40 -5.98 33.45 -10.85
C LEU A 40 -6.89 34.66 -10.63
N THR A 41 -7.70 34.96 -11.64
CA THR A 41 -8.82 35.91 -11.58
C THR A 41 -9.97 35.36 -10.72
N LYS A 42 -10.89 36.22 -10.30
CA LYS A 42 -12.02 35.81 -9.46
C LYS A 42 -12.91 34.79 -10.19
N GLU A 43 -13.10 34.99 -11.48
CA GLU A 43 -13.87 34.13 -12.37
C GLU A 43 -13.23 32.74 -12.46
N GLU A 44 -11.92 32.66 -12.72
CA GLU A 44 -11.17 31.40 -12.77
C GLU A 44 -11.20 30.65 -11.43
N ILE A 45 -11.15 31.39 -10.31
CA ILE A 45 -11.23 30.81 -8.96
C ILE A 45 -12.59 30.13 -8.74
N ILE A 46 -13.68 30.73 -9.21
CA ILE A 46 -15.03 30.16 -9.10
C ILE A 46 -15.18 28.97 -10.06
N GLU A 47 -14.73 29.11 -11.30
CA GLU A 47 -14.80 28.06 -12.33
C GLU A 47 -14.06 26.80 -11.88
N LYS A 48 -12.89 26.94 -11.28
CA LYS A 48 -12.10 25.81 -10.76
C LYS A 48 -12.56 25.29 -9.40
N GLY A 49 -13.63 25.86 -8.83
CA GLY A 49 -14.14 25.47 -7.51
C GLY A 49 -13.19 25.77 -6.34
N LEU A 50 -12.28 26.72 -6.52
CA LEU A 50 -11.27 27.11 -5.53
C LEU A 50 -11.79 28.22 -4.59
N ASN A 51 -13.02 28.68 -4.79
CA ASN A 51 -13.70 29.68 -3.96
C ASN A 51 -14.17 29.12 -2.59
N ILE A 52 -13.37 28.24 -1.99
CA ILE A 52 -13.58 27.62 -0.69
C ILE A 52 -12.87 28.43 0.39
N TYR A 53 -13.58 28.84 1.43
CA TYR A 53 -13.04 29.64 2.53
C TYR A 53 -13.62 29.24 3.89
N PRO A 54 -13.03 29.73 5.00
CA PRO A 54 -13.60 29.52 6.32
C PRO A 54 -14.90 30.29 6.57
N LYS A 55 -15.06 31.50 5.99
CA LYS A 55 -16.14 32.45 6.36
C LYS A 55 -16.89 33.09 5.19
N SER A 56 -16.48 32.85 3.94
CA SER A 56 -17.04 33.51 2.75
C SER A 56 -17.02 32.57 1.54
N GLY A 57 -17.61 32.99 0.41
CA GLY A 57 -17.72 32.12 -0.76
C GLY A 57 -18.42 30.81 -0.41
N ILE A 58 -17.82 29.68 -0.79
CA ILE A 58 -18.24 28.36 -0.31
C ILE A 58 -17.56 28.10 1.03
N GLN A 59 -18.35 28.01 2.08
CA GLN A 59 -17.84 27.73 3.42
C GLN A 59 -17.47 26.24 3.52
N ILE A 60 -16.22 25.96 3.93
CA ILE A 60 -15.71 24.59 4.02
C ILE A 60 -16.54 23.73 4.99
N ASP A 61 -16.99 24.29 6.11
CA ASP A 61 -17.77 23.56 7.12
C ASP A 61 -19.12 23.13 6.54
N SER A 62 -19.87 24.06 5.96
CA SER A 62 -21.15 23.74 5.31
C SER A 62 -20.98 22.76 4.14
N LEU A 63 -19.86 22.82 3.42
CA LEU A 63 -19.56 21.88 2.34
C LEU A 63 -19.32 20.47 2.89
N LEU A 64 -18.45 20.32 3.88
CA LEU A 64 -18.17 19.03 4.53
C LEU A 64 -19.43 18.45 5.19
N ASP A 65 -20.19 19.26 5.92
CA ASP A 65 -21.44 18.85 6.56
C ASP A 65 -22.44 18.32 5.54
N SER A 66 -22.56 18.99 4.39
CA SER A 66 -23.44 18.53 3.30
C SER A 66 -22.96 17.20 2.72
N LEU A 67 -21.65 17.04 2.50
CA LEU A 67 -21.09 15.82 1.93
C LEU A 67 -21.19 14.62 2.88
N ILE A 68 -21.08 14.86 4.20
CA ILE A 68 -21.30 13.86 5.24
C ILE A 68 -22.79 13.50 5.29
N LYS A 69 -23.68 14.49 5.38
CA LYS A 69 -25.14 14.29 5.42
C LYS A 69 -25.66 13.50 4.22
N ASP A 70 -25.10 13.75 3.04
CA ASP A 70 -25.50 13.09 1.80
C ASP A 70 -24.78 11.74 1.60
N ASN A 71 -24.02 11.25 2.59
CA ASN A 71 -23.26 10.00 2.59
C ASN A 71 -22.21 9.90 1.47
N TYR A 72 -21.64 11.01 0.99
CA TYR A 72 -20.45 10.96 0.14
C TYR A 72 -19.17 10.74 0.97
N ILE A 73 -19.20 11.18 2.23
CA ILE A 73 -18.13 11.00 3.21
C ILE A 73 -18.71 10.23 4.39
N GLU A 74 -18.04 9.15 4.79
CA GLU A 74 -18.35 8.39 6.00
C GLU A 74 -17.60 8.98 7.19
N THR A 75 -18.24 8.98 8.36
CA THR A 75 -17.65 9.41 9.63
C THR A 75 -17.59 8.26 10.62
N VAL A 76 -16.57 8.28 11.48
CA VAL A 76 -16.53 7.51 12.72
C VAL A 76 -16.13 8.47 13.83
N GLU A 77 -16.85 8.39 14.95
CA GLU A 77 -16.56 9.19 16.14
C GLU A 77 -15.78 8.33 17.14
N LYS A 78 -14.54 8.75 17.44
CA LYS A 78 -13.69 8.16 18.49
C LYS A 78 -13.36 9.26 19.50
N GLU A 79 -12.07 9.62 19.65
CA GLU A 79 -11.61 10.79 20.39
C GLU A 79 -11.79 12.08 19.58
N GLU A 80 -11.79 11.96 18.25
CA GLU A 80 -12.11 13.01 17.28
C GLU A 80 -12.99 12.45 16.15
N ILE A 81 -13.61 13.33 15.35
CA ILE A 81 -14.36 12.92 14.17
C ILE A 81 -13.35 12.56 13.07
N GLU A 82 -13.30 11.29 12.71
CA GLU A 82 -12.52 10.83 11.57
C GLU A 82 -13.43 10.60 10.36
N VAL A 83 -12.91 10.86 9.16
CA VAL A 83 -13.63 10.73 7.90
C VAL A 83 -12.89 9.88 6.88
N ARG A 84 -13.64 9.22 6.01
CA ARG A 84 -13.14 8.61 4.77
C ARG A 84 -14.15 8.76 3.65
N LEU A 85 -13.72 8.53 2.41
CA LEU A 85 -14.64 8.54 1.28
C LEU A 85 -15.55 7.30 1.33
N SER A 86 -16.86 7.49 1.14
CA SER A 86 -17.80 6.37 1.05
C SER A 86 -17.79 5.74 -0.34
N PRO A 87 -18.34 4.52 -0.53
CA PRO A 87 -18.57 3.96 -1.87
C PRO A 87 -19.40 4.91 -2.77
N LYS A 88 -20.39 5.61 -2.20
CA LYS A 88 -21.19 6.61 -2.93
C LYS A 88 -20.33 7.81 -3.33
N GLY A 89 -19.43 8.26 -2.46
CA GLY A 89 -18.48 9.33 -2.73
C GLY A 89 -17.51 8.97 -3.86
N ILE A 90 -16.97 7.75 -3.86
CA ILE A 90 -16.10 7.24 -4.93
C ILE A 90 -16.85 7.25 -6.28
N ASN A 91 -18.04 6.67 -6.34
CA ASN A 91 -18.83 6.63 -7.58
C ASN A 91 -19.18 8.04 -8.07
N THR A 92 -19.54 8.94 -7.15
CA THR A 92 -19.84 10.33 -7.50
C THR A 92 -18.63 11.07 -8.06
N LEU A 93 -17.44 10.84 -7.48
CA LEU A 93 -16.20 11.42 -8.00
C LEU A 93 -15.86 10.88 -9.40
N LEU A 94 -16.06 9.57 -9.63
CA LEU A 94 -15.89 8.96 -10.96
C LEU A 94 -16.85 9.59 -11.97
N ASP A 95 -18.13 9.70 -11.64
CA ASP A 95 -19.14 10.32 -12.54
C ASP A 95 -18.77 11.76 -12.89
N LEU A 96 -18.32 12.54 -11.90
CA LEU A 96 -17.87 13.92 -12.10
C LEU A 96 -16.62 14.04 -12.97
N TYR A 97 -15.67 13.11 -12.83
CA TYR A 97 -14.43 13.14 -13.61
C TYR A 97 -14.63 12.67 -15.04
N THR A 98 -15.53 11.71 -15.26
CA THR A 98 -15.67 11.01 -16.54
C THR A 98 -16.81 11.52 -17.41
N ASP A 99 -17.50 12.56 -16.95
CA ASP A 99 -18.78 13.03 -17.51
C ASP A 99 -19.80 11.89 -17.63
N ASN A 100 -19.99 11.14 -16.54
CA ASN A 100 -20.82 9.93 -16.45
C ASN A 100 -20.36 8.81 -17.39
N LEU A 101 -19.08 8.45 -17.35
CA LEU A 101 -18.47 7.39 -18.16
C LEU A 101 -18.70 7.59 -19.66
N SER A 102 -18.50 8.82 -20.12
CA SER A 102 -18.63 9.21 -21.54
C SER A 102 -17.79 8.33 -22.48
N ASP A 103 -18.21 8.21 -23.74
CA ASP A 103 -17.47 7.45 -24.76
C ASP A 103 -16.02 7.94 -24.93
N SER A 104 -15.79 9.24 -24.77
CA SER A 104 -14.44 9.83 -24.80
C SER A 104 -13.59 9.38 -23.61
N PHE A 105 -14.17 9.28 -22.41
CA PHE A 105 -13.47 8.69 -21.26
C PHE A 105 -13.16 7.21 -21.49
N LEU A 106 -14.10 6.42 -21.99
CA LEU A 106 -13.88 4.99 -22.26
C LEU A 106 -12.78 4.76 -23.30
N ALA A 107 -12.74 5.60 -24.34
CA ALA A 107 -11.65 5.59 -25.32
C ALA A 107 -10.30 5.91 -24.66
N PHE A 108 -10.24 6.96 -23.83
CA PHE A 108 -9.04 7.33 -23.10
C PHE A 108 -8.58 6.23 -22.12
N GLN A 109 -9.50 5.63 -21.35
CA GLN A 109 -9.20 4.53 -20.45
C GLN A 109 -8.58 3.34 -21.19
N LYS A 110 -9.10 3.02 -22.38
CA LYS A 110 -8.55 1.96 -23.23
C LYS A 110 -7.11 2.26 -23.66
N GLU A 111 -6.79 3.51 -23.98
CA GLU A 111 -5.43 3.93 -24.32
C GLU A 111 -4.48 3.82 -23.12
N VAL A 112 -4.93 4.22 -21.93
CA VAL A 112 -4.15 4.10 -20.68
C VAL A 112 -3.89 2.63 -20.33
N ASN A 113 -4.89 1.76 -20.45
CA ASN A 113 -4.74 0.32 -20.21
C ASN A 113 -3.85 -0.35 -21.27
N ALA A 114 -3.91 0.10 -22.53
CA ALA A 114 -2.98 -0.36 -23.55
C ALA A 114 -1.53 0.06 -23.22
N LEU A 115 -1.32 1.24 -22.65
CA LEU A 115 0.00 1.71 -22.22
C LEU A 115 0.57 0.84 -21.09
N THR A 116 -0.19 0.58 -20.02
CA THR A 116 0.25 -0.30 -18.90
C THR A 116 0.57 -1.70 -19.41
N GLN A 117 -0.27 -2.24 -20.31
CA GLN A 117 -0.07 -3.56 -20.91
C GLN A 117 1.21 -3.61 -21.76
N ARG A 118 1.48 -2.62 -22.62
CA ARG A 118 2.73 -2.54 -23.41
C ARG A 118 3.97 -2.47 -22.54
N LYS A 119 3.86 -1.90 -21.34
CA LYS A 119 4.96 -1.75 -20.36
C LYS A 119 5.06 -2.93 -19.38
N ASN A 120 4.18 -3.94 -19.51
CA ASN A 120 4.05 -5.06 -18.59
C ASN A 120 3.93 -4.61 -17.12
N GLU A 121 3.15 -3.56 -16.87
CA GLU A 121 2.88 -3.09 -15.52
C GLU A 121 1.38 -3.16 -15.19
N THR A 122 1.08 -3.21 -13.90
CA THR A 122 -0.29 -3.26 -13.41
C THR A 122 -1.07 -1.98 -13.71
N ASP A 123 -2.38 -2.12 -13.94
CA ASP A 123 -3.24 -0.99 -14.25
C ASP A 123 -3.31 0.03 -13.12
N PHE A 124 -3.59 1.29 -13.48
CA PHE A 124 -3.80 2.37 -12.53
C PHE A 124 -5.12 2.19 -11.78
N ASP A 125 -5.22 2.81 -10.61
CA ASP A 125 -6.50 2.94 -9.91
C ASP A 125 -7.54 3.65 -10.82
N PRO A 126 -8.79 3.17 -10.91
CA PRO A 126 -9.81 3.77 -11.77
C PRO A 126 -10.10 5.24 -11.49
N VAL A 127 -10.09 5.67 -10.22
CA VAL A 127 -10.28 7.10 -9.84
C VAL A 127 -9.10 7.92 -10.33
N HIS A 128 -7.88 7.36 -10.27
CA HIS A 128 -6.70 8.00 -10.81
C HIS A 128 -6.77 8.16 -12.34
N VAL A 129 -7.22 7.14 -13.08
CA VAL A 129 -7.44 7.24 -14.54
C VAL A 129 -8.47 8.31 -14.87
N ALA A 130 -9.60 8.32 -14.16
CA ALA A 130 -10.63 9.34 -14.29
C ALA A 130 -10.10 10.75 -14.02
N GLY A 131 -9.29 10.93 -12.98
CA GLY A 131 -8.62 12.20 -12.70
C GLY A 131 -7.67 12.63 -13.82
N MET A 132 -6.89 11.70 -14.39
CA MET A 132 -6.00 12.01 -15.53
C MET A 132 -6.79 12.49 -16.75
N TYR A 133 -7.95 11.88 -17.03
CA TYR A 133 -8.88 12.32 -18.07
C TYR A 133 -9.45 13.72 -17.77
N PHE A 134 -9.99 13.93 -16.56
CA PHE A 134 -10.58 15.20 -16.13
C PHE A 134 -9.59 16.37 -16.24
N TYR A 135 -8.30 16.13 -15.96
CA TYR A 135 -7.24 17.12 -16.09
C TYR A 135 -6.59 17.18 -17.47
N ASN A 136 -7.19 16.55 -18.49
CA ASN A 136 -6.72 16.55 -19.88
C ASN A 136 -5.24 16.11 -20.03
N ARG A 137 -4.80 15.09 -19.27
CA ARG A 137 -3.45 14.55 -19.44
C ARG A 137 -3.36 13.73 -20.72
N SER A 138 -2.39 14.03 -21.58
CA SER A 138 -2.12 13.20 -22.76
C SER A 138 -1.47 11.87 -22.38
N ILE A 139 -1.63 10.85 -23.24
CA ILE A 139 -0.97 9.54 -23.07
C ILE A 139 0.55 9.69 -22.97
N ASP A 140 1.15 10.54 -23.81
CA ASP A 140 2.60 10.82 -23.76
C ASP A 140 3.02 11.39 -22.40
N LYS A 141 2.22 12.28 -21.82
CA LYS A 141 2.52 12.85 -20.51
C LYS A 141 2.40 11.80 -19.40
N ILE A 142 1.45 10.88 -19.52
CA ILE A 142 1.30 9.75 -18.59
C ILE A 142 2.50 8.83 -18.70
N GLU A 143 2.92 8.49 -19.93
CA GLU A 143 4.10 7.68 -20.19
C GLU A 143 5.36 8.32 -19.55
N GLU A 144 5.61 9.59 -19.85
CA GLU A 144 6.72 10.37 -19.30
C GLU A 144 6.67 10.46 -17.77
N THR A 145 5.47 10.53 -17.17
CA THR A 145 5.33 10.75 -15.72
C THR A 145 5.48 9.45 -14.92
N TYR A 146 5.08 8.30 -15.47
CA TYR A 146 4.96 7.06 -14.70
C TYR A 146 5.88 5.93 -15.15
N PHE A 147 6.33 5.94 -16.41
CA PHE A 147 7.04 4.82 -17.04
C PHE A 147 8.46 5.17 -17.50
N THR A 148 8.90 6.43 -17.34
CA THR A 148 10.33 6.76 -17.38
C THR A 148 11.02 6.19 -16.16
N ASP A 149 12.27 5.76 -16.35
CA ASP A 149 13.10 5.21 -15.29
C ASP A 149 13.24 6.23 -14.16
N LYS A 150 12.56 5.94 -13.05
CA LYS A 150 12.65 6.73 -11.82
C LYS A 150 13.69 6.10 -10.94
N SER A 151 14.53 6.94 -10.34
CA SER A 151 15.59 6.52 -9.41
C SER A 151 15.09 5.52 -8.35
N VAL A 152 13.90 5.76 -7.78
CA VAL A 152 13.31 4.89 -6.75
C VAL A 152 12.95 3.50 -7.29
N GLN A 153 12.35 3.40 -8.47
CA GLN A 153 11.94 2.11 -9.05
C GLN A 153 13.17 1.29 -9.48
N ASP A 154 14.15 1.96 -10.09
CA ASP A 154 15.42 1.35 -10.46
C ASP A 154 16.20 0.88 -9.23
N GLU A 155 16.19 1.67 -8.16
CA GLU A 155 16.85 1.35 -6.91
C GLU A 155 16.18 0.15 -6.22
N THR A 156 14.85 0.10 -6.18
CA THR A 156 14.11 -1.08 -5.73
C THR A 156 14.53 -2.31 -6.51
N GLN A 157 14.49 -2.26 -7.85
CA GLN A 157 14.83 -3.40 -8.71
C GLN A 157 16.26 -3.89 -8.43
N LYS A 158 17.25 -2.97 -8.44
CA LYS A 158 18.66 -3.29 -8.16
C LYS A 158 18.87 -3.87 -6.78
N TYR A 159 18.05 -3.46 -5.81
CA TYR A 159 18.16 -4.00 -4.46
C TYR A 159 17.63 -5.43 -4.35
N HIS A 160 16.52 -5.76 -5.04
CA HIS A 160 16.07 -7.15 -5.18
C HIS A 160 17.15 -8.02 -5.83
N GLU A 161 17.77 -7.52 -6.91
CA GLU A 161 18.88 -8.20 -7.59
C GLU A 161 20.08 -8.43 -6.67
N TYR A 162 20.50 -7.41 -5.92
CA TYR A 162 21.53 -7.52 -4.90
C TYR A 162 21.20 -8.59 -3.84
N MET A 163 19.93 -8.68 -3.44
CA MET A 163 19.49 -9.71 -2.51
C MET A 163 19.57 -11.11 -3.11
N PHE A 164 19.20 -11.29 -4.38
CA PHE A 164 19.37 -12.58 -5.06
C PHE A 164 20.83 -13.02 -5.06
N GLU A 165 21.75 -12.12 -5.41
CA GLU A 165 23.19 -12.40 -5.39
C GLU A 165 23.67 -12.82 -3.99
N LYS A 166 23.23 -12.11 -2.95
CA LYS A 166 23.58 -12.42 -1.55
C LYS A 166 23.07 -13.78 -1.10
N TYR A 167 21.89 -14.15 -1.54
CA TYR A 167 21.31 -15.46 -1.29
C TYR A 167 21.88 -16.58 -2.20
N GLY A 168 22.72 -16.24 -3.19
CA GLY A 168 23.20 -17.18 -4.19
C GLY A 168 22.11 -17.64 -5.17
N LEU A 169 21.03 -16.87 -5.27
CA LEU A 169 19.88 -17.14 -6.14
C LEU A 169 20.11 -16.55 -7.52
N LYS A 170 19.65 -17.26 -8.56
CA LYS A 170 19.74 -16.85 -9.96
C LYS A 170 18.40 -17.06 -10.65
N PRO A 171 17.38 -16.25 -10.33
CA PRO A 171 16.10 -16.32 -11.01
C PRO A 171 16.29 -16.06 -12.51
N ASN A 172 15.56 -16.81 -13.34
CA ASN A 172 15.40 -16.47 -14.75
C ASN A 172 14.48 -15.23 -14.87
N THR A 173 14.56 -14.52 -15.99
CA THR A 173 13.80 -13.29 -16.23
C THR A 173 12.28 -13.49 -16.09
N ASP A 174 11.78 -14.68 -16.41
CA ASP A 174 10.36 -15.03 -16.39
C ASP A 174 9.94 -15.84 -15.15
N ASP A 175 10.84 -16.05 -14.19
CA ASP A 175 10.51 -16.75 -12.95
C ASP A 175 9.62 -15.86 -12.07
N PHE A 176 8.58 -16.45 -11.49
CA PHE A 176 7.77 -15.86 -10.45
C PHE A 176 8.46 -16.01 -9.09
N LEU A 177 8.28 -15.01 -8.25
CA LEU A 177 8.99 -14.82 -7.01
C LEU A 177 7.99 -14.63 -5.87
N LEU A 178 8.14 -15.40 -4.78
CA LEU A 178 7.52 -15.07 -3.51
C LEU A 178 8.51 -14.32 -2.65
N HIS A 179 8.20 -13.08 -2.29
CA HIS A 179 8.91 -12.28 -1.31
C HIS A 179 8.19 -12.30 0.03
N LEU A 180 8.78 -13.00 1.00
CA LEU A 180 8.23 -13.24 2.32
C LEU A 180 8.88 -12.32 3.36
N THR A 181 8.07 -11.51 4.06
CA THR A 181 8.52 -10.56 5.10
C THR A 181 7.75 -10.78 6.41
N PRO A 182 8.13 -11.77 7.23
CA PRO A 182 7.46 -12.03 8.50
C PRO A 182 7.63 -10.86 9.47
N LYS A 183 6.51 -10.42 10.06
CA LYS A 183 6.43 -9.26 10.95
C LYS A 183 5.54 -9.58 12.15
N LEU A 184 5.92 -9.06 13.30
CA LEU A 184 5.14 -9.14 14.53
C LEU A 184 4.97 -7.75 15.14
N PHE A 185 3.74 -7.45 15.54
CA PHE A 185 3.39 -6.27 16.33
C PHE A 185 2.91 -6.73 17.71
N LEU A 186 3.72 -6.43 18.73
CA LEU A 186 3.43 -6.72 20.13
C LEU A 186 2.60 -5.60 20.78
N PRO A 187 1.82 -5.91 21.83
CA PRO A 187 1.23 -4.90 22.70
C PRO A 187 2.31 -4.23 23.57
N VAL A 188 1.94 -3.19 24.33
CA VAL A 188 2.91 -2.41 25.12
C VAL A 188 3.52 -3.25 26.24
N GLU A 189 2.71 -4.09 26.88
CA GLU A 189 3.10 -4.96 27.99
C GLU A 189 4.16 -5.99 27.61
N ASP A 190 4.21 -6.43 26.35
CA ASP A 190 5.16 -7.44 25.87
C ASP A 190 6.32 -6.81 25.06
N MET A 191 6.42 -5.49 24.97
CA MET A 191 7.32 -4.83 24.00
C MET A 191 8.81 -5.14 24.19
N TRP A 192 9.22 -5.57 25.40
CA TRP A 192 10.60 -5.90 25.76
C TRP A 192 10.92 -7.40 25.80
N GLU A 193 9.94 -8.25 25.52
CA GLU A 193 10.13 -9.70 25.60
C GLU A 193 11.15 -10.18 24.57
N ASP A 194 11.94 -11.18 24.94
CA ASP A 194 12.71 -11.93 23.95
C ASP A 194 11.72 -12.67 23.04
N VAL A 195 12.03 -12.73 21.74
CA VAL A 195 11.14 -13.34 20.75
C VAL A 195 11.93 -14.32 19.91
N ASP A 196 11.33 -15.49 19.70
CA ASP A 196 11.75 -16.47 18.72
C ASP A 196 10.67 -16.64 17.65
N LEU A 197 11.11 -17.01 16.44
CA LEU A 197 10.24 -17.31 15.30
C LEU A 197 10.60 -18.68 14.73
N ILE A 198 9.60 -19.50 14.49
CA ILE A 198 9.68 -20.69 13.65
C ILE A 198 8.72 -20.49 12.47
N ILE A 199 9.20 -20.77 11.25
CA ILE A 199 8.38 -20.70 10.04
C ILE A 199 8.24 -22.12 9.48
N GLU A 200 7.00 -22.57 9.30
CA GLU A 200 6.67 -23.89 8.75
C GLU A 200 5.95 -23.76 7.41
N GLY A 201 5.90 -24.85 6.65
CA GLY A 201 5.24 -24.93 5.35
C GLY A 201 6.08 -24.44 4.18
N ILE A 202 7.23 -23.80 4.43
CA ILE A 202 8.08 -23.23 3.40
C ILE A 202 9.57 -23.37 3.72
N GLU A 203 10.38 -23.60 2.69
CA GLU A 203 11.84 -23.70 2.84
C GLU A 203 12.46 -22.30 2.79
N LEU A 204 13.16 -21.93 3.85
CA LEU A 204 13.91 -20.68 3.91
C LEU A 204 15.34 -20.87 3.37
N PRO A 205 16.00 -19.78 2.92
CA PRO A 205 17.42 -19.81 2.58
C PRO A 205 18.28 -20.37 3.72
N GLN A 206 19.40 -21.05 3.41
CA GLN A 206 20.28 -21.72 4.38
C GLN A 206 21.04 -20.78 5.36
N PHE A 207 20.69 -19.50 5.38
CA PHE A 207 21.32 -18.52 6.23
C PHE A 207 20.58 -18.40 7.56
N PRO A 208 21.28 -18.19 8.68
CA PRO A 208 20.64 -18.01 9.98
C PRO A 208 19.61 -16.88 9.95
N MET A 209 18.40 -17.19 10.41
CA MET A 209 17.39 -16.17 10.66
C MET A 209 17.77 -15.35 11.89
N PHE A 210 17.45 -14.06 11.86
CA PHE A 210 17.51 -13.21 13.04
C PHE A 210 16.27 -12.32 13.09
N LEU A 211 15.94 -11.85 14.28
CA LEU A 211 14.87 -10.89 14.50
C LEU A 211 15.47 -9.53 14.85
N ASP A 212 14.88 -8.46 14.31
CA ASP A 212 15.29 -7.09 14.58
C ASP A 212 14.12 -6.24 15.06
N ARG A 213 14.44 -5.20 15.83
CA ARG A 213 13.48 -4.21 16.34
C ARG A 213 13.89 -2.82 15.84
N PRO A 214 13.42 -2.41 14.64
CA PRO A 214 13.97 -1.23 13.99
C PRO A 214 13.47 0.10 14.59
N TYR A 215 12.46 0.07 15.46
CA TYR A 215 11.86 1.28 16.03
C TYR A 215 12.11 1.41 17.55
N PRO A 216 12.23 2.65 18.08
CA PRO A 216 12.49 2.87 19.50
C PRO A 216 11.45 2.25 20.44
N ASN A 217 10.18 2.20 20.04
CA ASN A 217 9.10 1.62 20.85
C ASN A 217 9.20 0.10 21.02
N GLN A 218 10.15 -0.55 20.32
CA GLN A 218 10.42 -1.98 20.30
C GLN A 218 9.25 -2.88 19.84
N ARG A 219 7.99 -2.46 19.87
CA ARG A 219 6.79 -3.27 19.56
C ARG A 219 6.80 -3.96 18.20
N TYR A 220 7.49 -3.39 17.23
CA TYR A 220 7.56 -3.92 15.86
C TYR A 220 8.81 -4.77 15.68
N ILE A 221 8.61 -6.02 15.30
CA ILE A 221 9.67 -6.99 15.05
C ILE A 221 9.61 -7.41 13.59
N VAL A 222 10.78 -7.46 12.96
CA VAL A 222 10.95 -7.96 11.59
C VAL A 222 11.87 -9.16 11.59
N ALA A 223 11.52 -10.17 10.80
CA ALA A 223 12.42 -11.28 10.53
C ALA A 223 13.34 -10.94 9.36
N GLY A 224 14.60 -11.33 9.49
CA GLY A 224 15.63 -11.14 8.48
C GLY A 224 16.64 -12.28 8.48
N THR A 225 17.69 -12.12 7.69
CA THR A 225 18.78 -13.08 7.57
C THR A 225 20.12 -12.49 8.00
N LYS A 226 21.01 -13.33 8.53
CA LYS A 226 22.39 -12.98 8.79
C LYS A 226 23.31 -13.65 7.77
N ILE A 227 23.89 -12.87 6.87
CA ILE A 227 24.83 -13.34 5.85
C ILE A 227 26.23 -12.85 6.23
N GLY A 228 27.05 -13.76 6.76
CA GLY A 228 28.35 -13.41 7.34
C GLY A 228 28.22 -12.43 8.51
N LYS A 229 28.70 -11.19 8.31
CA LYS A 229 28.59 -10.11 9.31
C LYS A 229 27.42 -9.16 9.05
N GLU A 230 26.74 -9.30 7.92
CA GLU A 230 25.62 -8.43 7.52
C GLU A 230 24.30 -9.00 8.07
N LYS A 231 23.41 -8.10 8.47
CA LYS A 231 22.09 -8.40 9.07
C LYS A 231 21.03 -7.74 8.20
N ILE A 232 20.32 -8.53 7.41
CA ILE A 232 19.43 -8.02 6.35
C ILE A 232 17.97 -8.28 6.71
N THR A 233 17.17 -7.22 6.87
CA THR A 233 15.76 -7.29 7.32
C THR A 233 14.75 -7.22 6.16
N THR A 234 15.21 -7.44 4.93
CA THR A 234 14.42 -7.18 3.73
C THR A 234 13.39 -8.26 3.44
N GLY A 235 13.51 -9.43 4.04
CA GLY A 235 12.69 -10.60 3.76
C GLY A 235 13.47 -11.72 3.07
N PHE A 236 12.73 -12.74 2.66
CA PHE A 236 13.22 -13.98 2.08
C PHE A 236 12.60 -14.21 0.70
N TYR A 237 13.26 -15.04 -0.12
CA TYR A 237 12.75 -15.48 -1.43
C TYR A 237 12.60 -17.00 -1.48
N PRO A 238 11.65 -17.56 -0.71
CA PRO A 238 11.54 -19.01 -0.56
C PRO A 238 11.00 -19.75 -1.78
N ILE A 239 10.35 -19.06 -2.72
CA ILE A 239 9.83 -19.67 -3.95
C ILE A 239 10.29 -18.83 -5.13
N ILE A 240 11.05 -19.46 -6.02
CA ILE A 240 11.46 -18.95 -7.32
C ILE A 240 11.19 -20.06 -8.31
N ALA A 241 10.24 -19.86 -9.21
CA ALA A 241 9.84 -20.89 -10.16
C ALA A 241 9.20 -20.28 -11.42
N PRO A 242 9.31 -20.95 -12.57
CA PRO A 242 8.58 -20.55 -13.77
C PRO A 242 7.07 -20.68 -13.53
N LYS A 243 6.28 -19.94 -14.33
CA LYS A 243 4.82 -19.82 -14.18
C LYS A 243 4.09 -21.16 -14.04
N ASP A 244 4.49 -22.17 -14.79
CA ASP A 244 3.89 -23.51 -14.83
C ASP A 244 4.19 -24.35 -13.58
N LYS A 245 5.21 -23.98 -12.81
CA LYS A 245 5.63 -24.66 -11.58
C LYS A 245 5.42 -23.82 -10.32
N PHE A 246 5.11 -22.54 -10.46
CA PHE A 246 4.76 -21.69 -9.33
C PHE A 246 3.43 -22.19 -8.74
N PRO A 247 3.36 -22.40 -7.42
CA PRO A 247 2.16 -22.97 -6.81
C PRO A 247 0.98 -21.99 -6.92
N ALA A 248 -0.22 -22.52 -7.08
CA ALA A 248 -1.45 -21.71 -7.08
C ALA A 248 -1.81 -21.18 -5.68
N ASN A 249 -1.41 -21.91 -4.64
CA ASN A 249 -1.60 -21.53 -3.24
C ASN A 249 -0.47 -22.08 -2.36
N LYS A 250 -0.33 -21.53 -1.16
CA LYS A 250 0.67 -21.96 -0.18
C LYS A 250 0.18 -21.73 1.24
N ASP A 251 0.28 -22.76 2.07
CA ASP A 251 0.11 -22.64 3.52
C ASP A 251 1.46 -22.38 4.20
N ILE A 252 1.49 -21.37 5.06
CA ILE A 252 2.66 -20.99 5.86
C ILE A 252 2.19 -20.81 7.30
N ARG A 253 2.99 -21.25 8.27
CA ARG A 253 2.74 -20.96 9.70
C ARG A 253 3.88 -20.17 10.27
N TYR A 254 3.57 -19.07 10.96
CA TYR A 254 4.50 -18.41 11.88
C TYR A 254 4.17 -18.84 13.31
N HIS A 255 5.15 -19.43 13.98
CA HIS A 255 5.08 -19.71 15.41
C HIS A 255 6.04 -18.76 16.14
N TRP A 256 5.45 -17.72 16.72
CA TRP A 256 6.16 -16.75 17.55
C TRP A 256 6.13 -17.21 19.00
N LYS A 257 7.27 -17.16 19.68
CA LYS A 257 7.40 -17.51 21.10
C LYS A 257 8.01 -16.34 21.86
N LEU A 258 7.41 -15.95 22.97
CA LEU A 258 7.90 -14.87 23.83
C LEU A 258 8.63 -15.47 25.03
N GLY A 259 9.61 -14.74 25.57
CA GLY A 259 10.37 -15.11 26.77
C GLY A 259 9.49 -15.35 28.00
N ASN A 260 8.38 -14.61 28.13
CA ASN A 260 7.37 -14.83 29.17
C ASN A 260 6.48 -16.07 28.98
N GLY A 261 6.71 -16.87 27.94
CA GLY A 261 5.98 -18.11 27.67
C GLY A 261 4.65 -17.94 26.94
N LYS A 262 4.32 -16.73 26.47
CA LYS A 262 3.24 -16.52 25.49
C LYS A 262 3.67 -17.04 24.13
N GLU A 263 2.73 -17.58 23.37
CA GLU A 263 2.94 -18.06 22.01
C GLU A 263 1.87 -17.49 21.07
N MET A 264 2.25 -17.19 19.83
CA MET A 264 1.31 -16.84 18.78
C MET A 264 1.53 -17.74 17.58
N ILE A 265 0.50 -18.48 17.19
CA ILE A 265 0.47 -19.37 16.04
C ILE A 265 -0.37 -18.69 14.96
N HIS A 266 0.30 -18.18 13.92
CA HIS A 266 -0.34 -17.53 12.79
C HIS A 266 -0.31 -18.46 11.58
N ASP A 267 -1.43 -19.13 11.32
CA ASP A 267 -1.68 -19.97 10.15
C ASP A 267 -2.15 -19.09 8.99
N ILE A 268 -1.39 -19.09 7.89
CA ILE A 268 -1.62 -18.23 6.73
C ILE A 268 -1.85 -19.09 5.51
N HIS A 269 -3.03 -18.95 4.89
CA HIS A 269 -3.32 -19.49 3.58
C HIS A 269 -3.17 -18.40 2.52
N ILE A 270 -2.20 -18.57 1.62
CA ILE A 270 -1.91 -17.63 0.53
C ILE A 270 -2.45 -18.20 -0.78
N GLU A 271 -3.29 -17.43 -1.46
CA GLU A 271 -3.67 -17.66 -2.86
C GLU A 271 -2.85 -16.73 -3.77
N PHE A 272 -2.31 -17.27 -4.87
CA PHE A 272 -1.53 -16.49 -5.82
C PHE A 272 -2.34 -16.20 -7.09
N GLU A 273 -2.58 -14.92 -7.36
CA GLU A 273 -3.27 -14.46 -8.56
C GLU A 273 -2.29 -13.78 -9.54
N ILE A 274 -2.14 -14.34 -10.73
CA ILE A 274 -1.21 -13.80 -11.72
C ILE A 274 -1.87 -12.65 -12.48
N ASP A 275 -1.27 -11.46 -12.41
CA ASP A 275 -1.63 -10.27 -13.19
C ASP A 275 -0.49 -9.86 -14.14
N ARG A 276 0.36 -8.92 -13.72
CA ARG A 276 1.50 -8.36 -14.46
C ARG A 276 2.78 -8.54 -13.65
N GLY A 277 3.92 -8.50 -14.31
CA GLY A 277 5.21 -8.78 -13.66
C GLY A 277 5.25 -10.18 -13.03
N ASN A 278 6.09 -10.34 -12.00
CA ASN A 278 6.48 -11.65 -11.50
C ASN A 278 6.66 -11.72 -9.98
N LEU A 279 6.49 -10.62 -9.24
CA LEU A 279 6.68 -10.58 -7.79
C LEU A 279 5.33 -10.71 -7.05
N PHE A 280 5.25 -11.68 -6.15
CA PHE A 280 4.25 -11.73 -5.07
C PHE A 280 4.94 -11.32 -3.77
N SER A 281 4.36 -10.39 -3.00
CA SER A 281 4.97 -9.91 -1.75
C SER A 281 3.96 -9.92 -0.62
N THR A 282 4.36 -10.39 0.57
CA THR A 282 3.57 -10.19 1.79
C THR A 282 3.53 -8.74 2.27
N GLU A 283 4.31 -7.86 1.65
CA GLU A 283 4.19 -6.40 1.70
C GLU A 283 3.88 -5.88 0.30
N GLN A 284 2.66 -6.13 -0.19
CA GLN A 284 2.20 -5.60 -1.47
C GLN A 284 1.83 -4.12 -1.31
N SER A 285 2.84 -3.26 -1.36
CA SER A 285 2.69 -1.82 -1.51
C SER A 285 3.43 -1.39 -2.76
N LEU A 286 2.81 -0.57 -3.61
CA LEU A 286 3.41 -0.18 -4.89
C LEU A 286 3.78 1.31 -4.89
N SER A 287 4.85 1.66 -5.59
CA SER A 287 5.43 3.00 -5.64
C SER A 287 4.62 4.01 -6.49
N ARG A 288 3.52 3.55 -7.11
CA ARG A 288 2.60 4.38 -7.88
C ARG A 288 1.15 3.96 -7.65
N SER A 289 0.22 4.85 -8.01
CA SER A 289 -1.20 4.52 -8.06
C SER A 289 -1.45 3.29 -8.93
N ASN A 290 -2.26 2.37 -8.42
CA ASN A 290 -2.54 1.08 -9.03
C ASN A 290 -3.88 0.54 -8.53
N CYS A 291 -4.49 -0.37 -9.28
CA CYS A 291 -5.75 -1.00 -8.93
C CYS A 291 -5.60 -2.20 -7.96
N LEU A 292 -4.38 -2.62 -7.65
CA LEU A 292 -4.17 -3.73 -6.72
C LEU A 292 -4.42 -3.29 -5.28
N PRO A 293 -4.91 -4.20 -4.44
CA PRO A 293 -4.98 -3.94 -3.02
C PRO A 293 -3.59 -3.76 -2.41
N SER A 294 -3.48 -2.83 -1.46
CA SER A 294 -2.34 -2.81 -0.56
C SER A 294 -2.47 -3.93 0.46
N ILE A 295 -1.42 -4.73 0.62
CA ILE A 295 -1.38 -5.84 1.56
C ILE A 295 -0.14 -5.67 2.44
N ARG A 296 -0.34 -5.76 3.75
CA ARG A 296 0.73 -5.86 4.74
C ARG A 296 0.38 -7.00 5.66
N LEU A 297 0.96 -8.16 5.39
CA LEU A 297 0.81 -9.30 6.28
C LEU A 297 1.73 -9.12 7.48
N ALA A 298 1.14 -9.07 8.66
CA ALA A 298 1.84 -9.05 9.93
C ALA A 298 1.01 -9.79 10.97
N THR A 299 1.67 -10.45 11.91
CA THR A 299 1.02 -10.98 13.11
C THR A 299 0.75 -9.81 14.05
N PHE A 300 -0.52 -9.56 14.34
CA PHE A 300 -0.93 -8.60 15.36
C PHE A 300 -1.48 -9.37 16.55
N VAL A 301 -0.97 -9.08 17.75
CA VAL A 301 -1.49 -9.70 18.99
C VAL A 301 -2.84 -9.10 19.38
N GLU A 302 -3.03 -7.81 19.10
CA GLU A 302 -4.28 -7.08 19.32
C GLU A 302 -5.12 -7.07 18.03
N ASP A 303 -6.46 -7.01 18.16
CA ASP A 303 -7.34 -6.78 17.01
C ASP A 303 -7.01 -5.42 16.40
N VAL A 304 -6.69 -5.41 15.12
CA VAL A 304 -6.47 -4.16 14.38
C VAL A 304 -7.62 -3.94 13.41
N PRO A 305 -8.31 -2.78 13.45
CA PRO A 305 -9.41 -2.47 12.54
C PRO A 305 -8.98 -2.30 11.07
N LEU A 306 -7.69 -2.48 10.76
CA LEU A 306 -7.08 -2.29 9.44
C LEU A 306 -7.05 -3.59 8.64
N ILE A 307 -8.20 -4.25 8.49
CA ILE A 307 -8.34 -5.44 7.65
C ILE A 307 -8.79 -4.98 6.26
N GLY A 308 -7.89 -5.07 5.28
CA GLY A 308 -8.22 -4.80 3.88
C GLY A 308 -9.17 -5.87 3.33
N LYS A 309 -9.92 -5.55 2.27
CA LYS A 309 -10.93 -6.45 1.66
C LYS A 309 -10.41 -7.84 1.24
N ASN A 310 -9.10 -7.98 1.04
CA ASN A 310 -8.45 -9.21 0.56
C ASN A 310 -7.73 -9.99 1.66
N ARG A 311 -8.06 -9.68 2.92
CA ARG A 311 -7.57 -10.38 4.09
C ARG A 311 -8.77 -10.79 4.92
N ASN A 312 -8.81 -12.05 5.33
CA ASN A 312 -9.78 -12.52 6.31
C ASN A 312 -8.99 -13.08 7.49
N ILE A 313 -9.18 -12.51 8.69
CA ILE A 313 -8.43 -12.86 9.89
C ILE A 313 -9.40 -13.34 10.96
N GLU A 314 -9.16 -14.52 11.48
CA GLU A 314 -9.86 -15.12 12.61
C GLU A 314 -8.89 -15.26 13.78
N TYR A 315 -9.28 -14.74 14.94
CA TYR A 315 -8.51 -14.84 16.18
C TYR A 315 -9.20 -15.83 17.13
N ILE A 316 -8.43 -16.79 17.62
CA ILE A 316 -8.88 -17.89 18.47
C ILE A 316 -8.06 -17.84 19.78
N ASN A 317 -8.73 -18.04 20.91
CA ASN A 317 -8.12 -18.10 22.24
C ASN A 317 -7.36 -16.83 22.68
N LYS A 318 -7.95 -15.64 22.42
CA LYS A 318 -7.33 -14.33 22.72
C LYS A 318 -6.84 -14.13 24.16
N GLU A 319 -7.50 -14.76 25.12
CA GLU A 319 -7.18 -14.61 26.55
C GLU A 319 -6.21 -15.69 27.05
N GLU A 320 -5.84 -16.65 26.21
CA GLU A 320 -4.94 -17.73 26.58
C GLU A 320 -3.47 -17.36 26.35
N ARG A 321 -2.56 -18.16 26.93
CA ARG A 321 -1.12 -18.02 26.67
C ARG A 321 -0.76 -18.34 25.22
N VAL A 322 -1.61 -19.07 24.50
CA VAL A 322 -1.41 -19.42 23.09
C VAL A 322 -2.49 -18.75 22.27
N LEU A 323 -2.12 -17.71 21.54
CA LEU A 323 -3.00 -17.04 20.59
C LEU A 323 -2.91 -17.75 19.24
N HIS A 324 -4.06 -18.17 18.71
CA HIS A 324 -4.15 -18.73 17.36
C HIS A 324 -4.77 -17.71 16.42
N ILE A 325 -4.12 -17.47 15.29
CA ILE A 325 -4.57 -16.55 14.24
C ILE A 325 -4.64 -17.34 12.95
N LYS A 326 -5.78 -17.31 12.27
CA LYS A 326 -5.93 -17.86 10.92
C LYS A 326 -6.17 -16.71 9.96
N GLU A 327 -5.34 -16.62 8.94
CA GLU A 327 -5.44 -15.58 7.92
C GLU A 327 -5.52 -16.20 6.51
N LYS A 328 -6.52 -15.79 5.73
CA LYS A 328 -6.56 -16.03 4.28
C LYS A 328 -6.24 -14.75 3.55
N VAL A 329 -5.30 -14.81 2.60
CA VAL A 329 -4.88 -13.66 1.79
C VAL A 329 -4.70 -14.05 0.33
N THR A 330 -5.09 -13.16 -0.58
CA THR A 330 -4.78 -13.27 -2.01
C THR A 330 -3.68 -12.29 -2.35
N LEU A 331 -2.52 -12.78 -2.81
CA LEU A 331 -1.43 -11.95 -3.32
C LEU A 331 -1.51 -11.92 -4.85
N THR A 332 -1.39 -10.73 -5.43
CA THR A 332 -1.44 -10.54 -6.87
C THR A 332 -0.04 -10.21 -7.39
N SER A 333 0.37 -10.80 -8.51
CA SER A 333 1.72 -10.51 -9.04
C SER A 333 1.82 -9.07 -9.53
N PHE A 334 2.97 -8.44 -9.32
CA PHE A 334 3.31 -7.13 -9.87
C PHE A 334 4.80 -7.07 -10.27
N PRO A 335 5.23 -6.09 -11.09
CA PRO A 335 6.64 -5.92 -11.42
C PRO A 335 7.48 -5.57 -10.18
N THR A 336 8.61 -6.25 -9.99
CA THR A 336 9.52 -6.04 -8.86
C THR A 336 9.91 -4.58 -8.65
N ARG A 337 10.21 -3.84 -9.72
CA ARG A 337 10.54 -2.41 -9.66
C ARG A 337 9.45 -1.51 -9.05
N LEU A 338 8.18 -1.94 -9.07
CA LEU A 338 7.08 -1.18 -8.44
C LEU A 338 6.99 -1.43 -6.95
N HIS A 339 7.70 -2.41 -6.40
CA HIS A 339 7.64 -2.75 -5.00
C HIS A 339 8.10 -1.58 -4.12
N SER A 340 7.20 -1.11 -3.28
CA SER A 340 7.43 -0.06 -2.31
C SER A 340 7.35 -0.65 -0.91
N CYS A 341 8.40 -1.32 -0.48
CA CYS A 341 8.52 -1.82 0.88
C CYS A 341 9.53 -1.01 1.68
N PHE A 342 9.24 -0.87 2.98
CA PHE A 342 10.19 -0.31 3.92
C PHE A 342 11.26 -1.35 4.27
N PHE A 343 12.51 -1.06 3.90
CA PHE A 343 13.67 -1.82 4.35
C PHE A 343 14.20 -1.19 5.63
N ALA A 344 13.88 -1.81 6.75
CA ALA A 344 14.31 -1.36 8.07
C ALA A 344 15.80 -1.70 8.33
N ASP A 345 16.67 -1.51 7.34
CA ASP A 345 18.03 -2.03 7.32
C ASP A 345 19.07 -0.93 7.08
N LYS A 346 20.01 -0.78 8.02
CA LYS A 346 21.19 0.08 7.81
C LYS A 346 22.05 -0.37 6.63
N ASN A 347 21.96 -1.62 6.19
CA ASN A 347 22.69 -2.13 5.02
C ASN A 347 22.04 -1.70 3.71
N PHE A 348 20.73 -1.41 3.66
CA PHE A 348 20.13 -0.79 2.48
C PHE A 348 20.80 0.56 2.22
N GLU A 349 20.88 1.43 3.23
CA GLU A 349 21.55 2.73 3.11
C GLU A 349 23.03 2.59 2.77
N LYS A 350 23.76 1.67 3.42
CA LYS A 350 25.18 1.41 3.08
C LYS A 350 25.38 0.89 1.66
N TRP A 351 24.49 0.02 1.18
CA TRP A 351 24.54 -0.50 -0.19
C TRP A 351 24.32 0.63 -1.18
N ARG A 352 23.28 1.44 -0.95
CA ARG A 352 22.94 2.63 -1.73
C ARG A 352 24.12 3.61 -1.80
N GLU A 353 24.73 3.96 -0.67
CA GLU A 353 25.90 4.85 -0.61
C GLU A 353 27.14 4.31 -1.36
N LYS A 354 27.35 2.98 -1.37
CA LYS A 354 28.48 2.36 -2.06
C LYS A 354 28.30 2.33 -3.58
N ARG A 355 27.06 2.20 -4.05
CA ARG A 355 26.72 2.18 -5.49
C ARG A 355 26.93 3.54 -6.15
N ASP A 356 26.70 4.61 -5.41
CA ASP A 356 26.79 5.99 -5.92
C ASP A 356 28.23 6.55 -5.90
N ARG A 357 29.24 5.73 -5.55
CA ARG A 357 30.68 6.01 -5.67
C ARG A 357 31.29 5.18 -6.78
#